data_AF-A0A821LRV9-F1
#
_entry.id   AF-A0A821LRV9-F1
#
_cell.length_a   1.000
_cell.length_b   1.000
_cell.length_c   1.000
_cell.angle_alpha   90.00
_cell.angle_beta   90.00
_cell.angle_gamma   90.00
#
_symmetry.space_group_name_H-M   'P 1'
#
loop_
_entity.id
_entity.type
_entity.pdbx_description
1 polymer ?
#
loop_
_entity_poly.entity_id
_entity_poly.type
_entity_poly.pdbx_seq_one_letter_code
_entity_poly.pdbx_strand_id
1 'polypeptide(L)'
;INLGASALREFLYLFCYDNLPLHDYFWIYVRSHFSNISDPEKSLVRIINKASIKYARTNRKLETYICDHLKQIEDALHIHPFNKNKKSLSVIDRDEGLLISAMNYSVKAGGKRLRPLLMMMVCDLYNLESKNMIPLTCGIEYLHTSSLILDDLPAQDNSDLRRGRPTLHKTVIDNDIPENLCEGRAQLAAVDLIAVSMSLINHDLVKNGFSPERVNQVVSEISLSMHDLCIGQMMDLRAAHMGME
;
A
#
# COMPACT_ATOMS: atom_id res chain seq x y z
N ILE A 1 17.29 -17.80 -22.54
CA ILE A 1 16.46 -18.32 -21.43
C ILE A 1 15.14 -17.55 -21.47
N ASN A 2 14.06 -18.23 -21.84
CA ASN A 2 12.74 -17.65 -22.07
C ASN A 2 12.01 -17.62 -20.71
N LEU A 3 12.05 -16.49 -20.00
CA LEU A 3 11.56 -16.37 -18.60
C LEU A 3 10.07 -16.00 -18.50
N GLY A 4 9.33 -16.05 -19.61
CA GLY A 4 7.89 -15.81 -19.66
C GLY A 4 7.10 -16.82 -18.82
N ALA A 5 6.20 -16.35 -17.97
CA ALA A 5 5.36 -17.10 -17.01
C ALA A 5 6.06 -17.75 -15.81
N SER A 6 7.28 -18.30 -15.93
CA SER A 6 7.98 -18.93 -14.79
C SER A 6 8.36 -17.91 -13.71
N ALA A 7 8.91 -16.76 -14.09
CA ALA A 7 9.33 -15.75 -13.12
C ALA A 7 8.16 -14.99 -12.50
N LEU A 8 7.05 -14.78 -13.24
CA LEU A 8 5.80 -14.34 -12.62
C LEU A 8 5.32 -15.39 -11.61
N ARG A 9 5.28 -16.66 -11.99
CA ARG A 9 4.80 -17.74 -11.10
C ARG A 9 5.68 -17.85 -9.85
N GLU A 10 6.99 -17.74 -9.98
CA GLU A 10 7.95 -17.74 -8.86
C GLU A 10 7.81 -16.48 -7.99
N PHE A 11 7.69 -15.29 -8.61
CA PHE A 11 7.36 -14.05 -7.93
C PHE A 11 6.08 -14.21 -7.10
N LEU A 12 4.97 -14.60 -7.75
CA LEU A 12 3.69 -14.82 -7.10
C LEU A 12 3.80 -15.91 -6.03
N TYR A 13 4.50 -17.02 -6.29
CA TYR A 13 4.71 -18.10 -5.34
C TYR A 13 5.44 -17.62 -4.07
N LEU A 14 6.43 -16.73 -4.18
CA LEU A 14 7.07 -16.08 -3.03
C LEU A 14 6.08 -15.19 -2.25
N PHE A 15 5.10 -14.59 -2.93
CA PHE A 15 4.01 -13.84 -2.30
C PHE A 15 2.80 -14.70 -1.90
N CYS A 16 2.70 -15.94 -2.38
CA CYS A 16 1.56 -16.86 -2.24
C CYS A 16 1.88 -18.06 -1.36
N TYR A 17 3.04 -18.11 -0.71
CA TYR A 17 3.17 -18.99 0.46
C TYR A 17 2.08 -18.58 1.45
N ASP A 18 1.13 -19.49 1.58
CA ASP A 18 -0.10 -19.29 2.29
C ASP A 18 0.23 -19.29 3.81
N ASN A 19 -0.68 -19.48 4.73
CA ASN A 19 -1.57 -20.62 4.68
C ASN A 19 -2.96 -20.19 5.08
N LEU A 20 -3.70 -19.58 4.13
CA LEU A 20 -5.09 -19.96 3.82
C LEU A 20 -5.59 -19.47 2.42
N PRO A 21 -6.56 -20.21 1.85
CA PRO A 21 -6.84 -20.41 0.44
C PRO A 21 -7.82 -19.38 -0.09
N LEU A 22 -7.62 -18.96 -1.33
CA LEU A 22 -8.63 -18.56 -2.33
C LEU A 22 -7.87 -18.03 -3.54
N HIS A 23 -7.06 -18.91 -4.12
CA HIS A 23 -6.24 -18.58 -5.29
C HIS A 23 -7.15 -18.33 -6.51
N ASP A 24 -8.20 -19.12 -6.69
CA ASP A 24 -8.95 -19.10 -7.94
C ASP A 24 -9.92 -17.92 -8.06
N TYR A 25 -10.50 -17.44 -6.95
CA TYR A 25 -11.40 -16.26 -6.98
C TYR A 25 -10.66 -14.95 -7.21
N PHE A 26 -9.46 -14.76 -6.65
CA PHE A 26 -8.64 -13.58 -6.91
C PHE A 26 -8.18 -13.54 -8.38
N TRP A 27 -7.75 -14.68 -8.93
CA TRP A 27 -7.40 -14.77 -10.35
C TRP A 27 -8.61 -14.56 -11.26
N ILE A 28 -9.79 -15.09 -10.90
CA ILE A 28 -11.01 -14.87 -11.67
C ILE A 28 -11.45 -13.39 -11.60
N TYR A 29 -11.33 -12.73 -10.44
CA TYR A 29 -11.67 -11.32 -10.26
C TYR A 29 -10.69 -10.39 -11.00
N VAL A 30 -9.39 -10.60 -10.85
CA VAL A 30 -8.32 -9.89 -11.59
C VAL A 30 -8.39 -10.16 -13.10
N ARG A 31 -8.90 -11.31 -13.53
CA ARG A 31 -9.08 -11.63 -14.95
C ARG A 31 -10.39 -11.07 -15.53
N SER A 32 -11.45 -10.95 -14.71
CA SER A 32 -12.75 -10.40 -15.14
C SER A 32 -12.79 -8.87 -15.11
N HIS A 33 -12.16 -8.22 -14.12
CA HIS A 33 -12.14 -6.76 -13.99
C HIS A 33 -11.28 -6.08 -15.08
N PHE A 34 -10.35 -6.83 -15.68
CA PHE A 34 -9.38 -6.30 -16.66
C PHE A 34 -9.58 -6.86 -18.08
N SER A 35 -10.73 -7.48 -18.36
CA SER A 35 -11.02 -8.15 -19.65
C SER A 35 -11.07 -7.21 -20.87
N ASN A 36 -11.12 -5.89 -20.66
CA ASN A 36 -11.17 -4.87 -21.72
C ASN A 36 -9.90 -4.02 -21.85
N ILE A 37 -8.85 -4.29 -21.06
CA ILE A 37 -7.55 -3.62 -21.20
C ILE A 37 -6.63 -4.56 -21.97
N SER A 38 -5.79 -4.04 -22.89
CA SER A 38 -4.97 -4.80 -23.85
C SER A 38 -3.79 -5.60 -23.24
N ASP A 39 -4.05 -6.31 -22.15
CA ASP A 39 -3.22 -7.24 -21.38
C ASP A 39 -2.31 -6.62 -20.28
N PRO A 40 -2.91 -6.23 -19.13
CA PRO A 40 -2.19 -5.86 -17.90
C PRO A 40 -1.40 -7.02 -17.28
N GLU A 41 -1.86 -8.28 -17.45
CA GLU A 41 -1.17 -9.47 -16.97
C GLU A 41 0.16 -9.63 -17.70
N LYS A 42 0.18 -9.49 -19.05
CA LYS A 42 1.42 -9.35 -19.82
C LYS A 42 2.27 -8.17 -19.36
N SER A 43 1.67 -7.08 -18.90
CA SER A 43 2.44 -5.89 -18.47
C SER A 43 3.14 -6.12 -17.14
N LEU A 44 2.45 -6.64 -16.12
CA LEU A 44 3.04 -7.05 -14.84
C LEU A 44 4.04 -8.20 -15.02
N VAL A 45 3.67 -9.25 -15.78
CA VAL A 45 4.56 -10.35 -16.15
C VAL A 45 5.81 -9.82 -16.85
N ARG A 46 5.66 -8.90 -17.82
CA ARG A 46 6.77 -8.31 -18.57
C ARG A 46 7.65 -7.45 -17.66
N ILE A 47 7.07 -6.69 -16.74
CA ILE A 47 7.80 -5.91 -15.73
C ILE A 47 8.63 -6.86 -14.87
N ILE A 48 7.98 -7.84 -14.24
CA ILE A 48 8.62 -8.81 -13.35
C ILE A 48 9.70 -9.60 -14.11
N ASN A 49 9.43 -10.08 -15.32
CA ASN A 49 10.40 -10.81 -16.14
C ASN A 49 11.59 -9.94 -16.53
N LYS A 50 11.36 -8.70 -16.97
CA LYS A 50 12.46 -7.80 -17.34
C LYS A 50 13.30 -7.43 -16.13
N ALA A 51 12.67 -7.17 -14.98
CA ALA A 51 13.35 -6.84 -13.73
C ALA A 51 14.18 -8.06 -13.27
N SER A 52 13.57 -9.24 -13.27
CA SER A 52 14.24 -10.52 -12.96
C SER A 52 15.42 -10.79 -13.88
N ILE A 53 15.30 -10.56 -15.20
CA ILE A 53 16.41 -10.71 -16.15
C ILE A 53 17.54 -9.71 -15.85
N LYS A 54 17.19 -8.43 -15.63
CA LYS A 54 18.17 -7.38 -15.32
C LYS A 54 18.94 -7.71 -14.04
N TYR A 55 18.25 -8.22 -13.02
CA TYR A 55 18.84 -8.55 -11.74
C TYR A 55 19.60 -9.89 -11.77
N ALA A 56 19.11 -10.90 -12.50
CA ALA A 56 19.84 -12.16 -12.72
C ALA A 56 21.20 -11.95 -13.42
N ARG A 57 21.32 -10.90 -14.28
CA ARG A 57 22.61 -10.52 -14.90
C ARG A 57 23.67 -10.08 -13.89
N THR A 58 23.30 -9.74 -12.66
CA THR A 58 24.25 -9.46 -11.56
C THR A 58 24.50 -10.70 -10.69
N ASN A 59 24.11 -11.89 -11.15
CA ASN A 59 24.21 -13.17 -10.44
C ASN A 59 23.40 -13.23 -9.13
N ARG A 60 22.29 -12.46 -9.07
CA ARG A 60 21.38 -12.39 -7.92
C ARG A 60 19.97 -12.87 -8.30
N LYS A 61 19.29 -13.53 -7.37
CA LYS A 61 17.93 -14.06 -7.59
C LYS A 61 16.86 -13.04 -7.21
N LEU A 62 15.60 -13.31 -7.59
CA LEU A 62 14.46 -12.46 -7.26
C LEU A 62 14.22 -12.35 -5.75
N GLU A 63 14.49 -13.41 -5.00
CA GLU A 63 14.42 -13.42 -3.53
C GLU A 63 15.42 -12.42 -2.93
N THR A 64 16.63 -12.38 -3.48
CA THR A 64 17.66 -11.41 -3.07
C THR A 64 17.21 -9.98 -3.36
N TYR A 65 16.50 -9.76 -4.47
CA TYR A 65 15.91 -8.45 -4.78
C TYR A 65 14.91 -8.02 -3.72
N ILE A 66 13.99 -8.92 -3.35
CA ILE A 66 12.98 -8.66 -2.32
C ILE A 66 13.67 -8.34 -1.00
N CYS A 67 14.65 -9.16 -0.57
CA CYS A 67 15.38 -8.91 0.68
C CYS A 67 16.11 -7.56 0.68
N ASP A 68 16.78 -7.20 -0.42
CA ASP A 68 17.55 -5.96 -0.55
C ASP A 68 16.66 -4.71 -0.44
N HIS A 69 15.46 -4.74 -1.02
CA HIS A 69 14.57 -3.58 -1.09
C HIS A 69 13.55 -3.54 0.05
N LEU A 70 13.12 -4.69 0.57
CA LEU A 70 12.11 -4.75 1.62
C LEU A 70 12.57 -4.03 2.87
N LYS A 71 13.86 -4.19 3.25
CA LYS A 71 14.43 -3.45 4.38
C LYS A 71 14.34 -1.93 4.16
N GLN A 72 14.73 -1.45 2.98
CA GLN A 72 14.66 -0.02 2.64
C GLN A 72 13.22 0.50 2.68
N ILE A 73 12.26 -0.29 2.20
CA ILE A 73 10.83 0.04 2.23
C ILE A 73 10.34 0.12 3.68
N GLU A 74 10.60 -0.89 4.51
CA GLU A 74 10.16 -0.90 5.91
C GLU A 74 10.80 0.24 6.72
N ASP A 75 12.09 0.52 6.51
CA ASP A 75 12.78 1.64 7.16
C ASP A 75 12.18 3.00 6.76
N ALA A 76 11.61 3.10 5.55
CA ALA A 76 10.98 4.31 5.04
C ALA A 76 9.48 4.42 5.37
N LEU A 77 8.82 3.33 5.76
CA LEU A 77 7.41 3.28 6.15
C LEU A 77 7.21 3.74 7.60
N HIS A 78 7.56 4.99 7.86
CA HIS A 78 7.38 5.62 9.14
C HIS A 78 6.84 7.03 8.97
N ILE A 79 5.68 7.30 9.59
CA ILE A 79 5.01 8.59 9.50
C ILE A 79 5.55 9.51 10.57
N HIS A 80 5.93 10.71 10.15
CA HIS A 80 6.44 11.77 10.99
C HIS A 80 5.46 12.95 11.03
N PRO A 81 5.53 13.81 12.06
CA PRO A 81 4.75 15.05 12.09
C PRO A 81 5.01 15.92 10.87
N PHE A 82 3.95 16.51 10.31
CA PHE A 82 4.02 17.29 9.07
C PHE A 82 4.86 18.56 9.21
N ASN A 83 4.92 19.14 10.41
CA ASN A 83 5.55 20.43 10.62
C ASN A 83 6.51 20.44 11.81
N LYS A 84 7.79 20.14 11.54
CA LYS A 84 8.87 20.20 12.55
C LYS A 84 9.13 21.60 13.11
N ASN A 85 8.56 22.65 12.52
CA ASN A 85 8.84 24.06 12.84
C ASN A 85 7.72 24.78 13.61
N LYS A 86 6.65 24.10 14.05
CA LYS A 86 5.62 24.75 14.87
C LYS A 86 6.16 25.04 16.27
N LYS A 87 6.06 26.29 16.70
CA LYS A 87 6.12 26.65 18.14
C LYS A 87 5.02 25.86 18.84
N SER A 88 5.43 24.98 19.74
CA SER A 88 4.57 24.05 20.48
C SER A 88 3.32 24.73 21.04
N LEU A 89 2.16 24.25 20.60
CA LEU A 89 0.87 24.46 21.24
C LEU A 89 0.49 23.09 21.78
N SER A 90 0.77 22.86 23.06
CA SER A 90 0.90 21.55 23.70
C SER A 90 -0.25 20.54 23.52
N VAL A 91 -1.46 21.02 23.20
CA VAL A 91 -2.62 20.16 22.92
C VAL A 91 -2.62 19.63 21.49
N ILE A 92 -2.32 20.49 20.50
CA ILE A 92 -2.26 20.09 19.09
C ILE A 92 -1.11 19.09 18.88
N ASP A 93 0.01 19.30 19.57
CA ASP A 93 1.16 18.39 19.47
C ASP A 93 0.85 17.01 20.08
N ARG A 94 0.00 16.95 21.11
CA ARG A 94 -0.44 15.69 21.73
C ARG A 94 -1.36 14.93 20.78
N ASP A 95 -2.41 15.57 20.29
CA ASP A 95 -3.44 14.92 19.48
C ASP A 95 -2.87 14.51 18.10
N GLU A 96 -1.99 15.33 17.51
CA GLU A 96 -1.20 14.96 16.34
C GLU A 96 -0.35 13.71 16.62
N GLY A 97 0.29 13.65 17.79
CA GLY A 97 1.07 12.48 18.22
C GLY A 97 0.24 11.20 18.36
N LEU A 98 -1.00 11.30 18.85
CA LEU A 98 -1.92 10.16 18.95
C LEU A 98 -2.34 9.64 17.58
N LEU A 99 -2.69 10.55 16.67
CA LEU A 99 -3.08 10.18 15.30
C LEU A 99 -1.92 9.54 14.53
N ILE A 100 -0.72 10.11 14.66
CA ILE A 100 0.52 9.54 14.08
C ILE A 100 0.81 8.16 14.66
N SER A 101 0.57 7.94 15.95
CA SER A 101 0.74 6.64 16.59
C SER A 101 -0.24 5.61 16.04
N ALA A 102 -1.51 5.99 15.86
CA ALA A 102 -2.53 5.14 15.25
C ALA A 102 -2.23 4.78 13.79
N MET A 103 -1.80 5.75 12.98
CA MET A 103 -1.39 5.48 11.59
C MET A 103 -0.17 4.55 11.54
N ASN A 104 0.86 4.83 12.36
CA ASN A 104 2.05 3.99 12.43
C ASN A 104 1.76 2.59 12.95
N TYR A 105 0.79 2.41 13.86
CA TYR A 105 0.36 1.07 14.31
C TYR A 105 -0.05 0.20 13.11
N SER A 106 -0.90 0.75 12.24
CA SER A 106 -1.44 0.03 11.08
C SER A 106 -0.37 -0.17 10.00
N VAL A 107 0.45 0.85 9.73
CA VAL A 107 1.55 0.74 8.76
C VAL A 107 2.58 -0.30 9.21
N LYS A 108 2.90 -0.36 10.51
CA LYS A 108 3.85 -1.31 11.11
C LYS A 108 3.24 -2.67 11.46
N ALA A 109 1.99 -2.94 11.09
CA ALA A 109 1.40 -4.27 11.17
C ALA A 109 2.08 -5.30 10.22
N GLY A 110 3.13 -4.87 9.51
CA GLY A 110 3.88 -5.68 8.55
C GLY A 110 3.09 -5.82 7.26
N GLY A 111 3.36 -6.87 6.49
CA GLY A 111 2.66 -7.17 5.25
C GLY A 111 3.61 -7.67 4.18
N LYS A 112 3.05 -8.07 3.05
CA LYS A 112 3.84 -8.56 1.90
C LYS A 112 4.54 -7.45 1.13
N ARG A 113 4.16 -6.19 1.35
CA ARG A 113 4.69 -4.98 0.66
C ARG A 113 4.76 -5.11 -0.86
N LEU A 114 3.77 -5.81 -1.44
CA LEU A 114 3.76 -6.13 -2.86
C LEU A 114 3.72 -4.87 -3.73
N ARG A 115 2.90 -3.88 -3.36
CA ARG A 115 2.77 -2.62 -4.10
C ARG A 115 4.08 -1.82 -4.10
N PRO A 116 4.72 -1.58 -2.93
CA PRO A 116 6.08 -1.04 -2.88
C PRO A 116 7.10 -1.78 -3.73
N LEU A 117 7.17 -3.11 -3.60
CA LEU A 117 8.17 -3.91 -4.32
C LEU A 117 7.97 -3.84 -5.84
N LEU A 118 6.73 -3.86 -6.32
CA LEU A 118 6.42 -3.66 -7.73
C LEU A 118 6.85 -2.27 -8.20
N MET A 119 6.64 -1.23 -7.39
CA MET A 119 7.08 0.12 -7.72
C MET A 119 8.61 0.19 -7.86
N MET A 120 9.36 -0.39 -6.91
CA MET A 120 10.83 -0.44 -6.98
C MET A 120 11.31 -1.17 -8.24
N MET A 121 10.66 -2.28 -8.61
CA MET A 121 11.00 -3.02 -9.84
C MET A 121 10.78 -2.17 -11.09
N VAL A 122 9.67 -1.42 -11.16
CA VAL A 122 9.41 -0.48 -12.25
C VAL A 122 10.47 0.61 -12.29
N CYS A 123 10.85 1.18 -11.15
CA CYS A 123 11.89 2.19 -11.08
C CYS A 123 13.21 1.68 -11.66
N ASP A 124 13.62 0.47 -11.28
CA ASP A 124 14.84 -0.16 -11.79
C ASP A 124 14.77 -0.42 -13.30
N LEU A 125 13.61 -0.82 -13.83
CA LEU A 125 13.44 -1.03 -15.28
C LEU A 125 13.69 0.23 -16.09
N TYR A 126 13.30 1.39 -15.55
CA TYR A 126 13.48 2.69 -16.18
C TYR A 126 14.78 3.39 -15.74
N ASN A 127 15.64 2.70 -14.98
CA ASN A 127 16.89 3.24 -14.42
C ASN A 127 16.67 4.52 -13.59
N LEU A 128 15.55 4.61 -12.89
CA LEU A 128 15.31 5.64 -11.90
C LEU A 128 16.07 5.28 -10.62
N GLU A 129 16.67 6.27 -9.96
CA GLU A 129 17.33 6.03 -8.68
C GLU A 129 16.28 5.66 -7.62
N SER A 130 16.41 4.47 -7.03
CA SER A 130 15.47 3.90 -6.05
C SER A 130 15.16 4.87 -4.91
N LYS A 131 16.17 5.60 -4.42
CA LYS A 131 16.03 6.61 -3.35
C LYS A 131 15.07 7.76 -3.71
N ASN A 132 15.01 8.16 -4.98
CA ASN A 132 14.18 9.29 -5.43
C ASN A 132 12.70 8.88 -5.51
N MET A 133 12.43 7.58 -5.57
CA MET A 133 11.10 7.00 -5.74
C MET A 133 10.48 6.50 -4.45
N ILE A 134 11.24 6.50 -3.33
CA ILE A 134 10.74 6.16 -1.99
C ILE A 134 9.45 6.92 -1.61
N PRO A 135 9.31 8.24 -1.87
CA PRO A 135 8.06 8.94 -1.56
C PRO A 135 6.83 8.34 -2.24
N LEU A 136 6.96 7.96 -3.52
CA LEU A 136 5.87 7.32 -4.26
C LEU A 136 5.58 5.91 -3.73
N THR A 137 6.63 5.14 -3.49
CA THR A 137 6.56 3.79 -2.91
C THR A 137 5.84 3.77 -1.57
N CYS A 138 6.19 4.69 -0.65
CA CYS A 138 5.53 4.82 0.65
C CYS A 138 4.11 5.36 0.52
N GLY A 139 3.88 6.37 -0.32
CA GLY A 139 2.55 6.96 -0.52
C GLY A 139 1.52 5.93 -1.01
N ILE A 140 1.90 5.03 -1.91
CA ILE A 140 1.04 3.94 -2.36
C ILE A 140 0.73 2.95 -1.24
N GLU A 141 1.70 2.60 -0.40
CA GLU A 141 1.47 1.71 0.74
C GLU A 141 0.62 2.38 1.84
N TYR A 142 0.71 3.69 2.02
CA TYR A 142 -0.17 4.45 2.92
C TYR A 142 -1.61 4.45 2.43
N LEU A 143 -1.85 4.60 1.11
CA LEU A 143 -3.18 4.46 0.53
C LEU A 143 -3.72 3.03 0.64
N HIS A 144 -2.85 2.03 0.46
CA HIS A 144 -3.25 0.65 0.69
C HIS A 144 -3.60 0.41 2.16
N THR A 145 -2.80 0.93 3.08
CA THR A 145 -3.04 0.76 4.51
C THR A 145 -4.31 1.49 4.96
N SER A 146 -4.60 2.67 4.41
CA SER A 146 -5.85 3.39 4.72
C SER A 146 -7.07 2.61 4.27
N SER A 147 -7.04 1.96 3.10
CA SER A 147 -8.14 1.11 2.66
C SER A 147 -8.35 -0.06 3.63
N LEU A 148 -7.28 -0.73 4.07
CA LEU A 148 -7.38 -1.85 5.01
C LEU A 148 -7.97 -1.42 6.37
N ILE A 149 -7.63 -0.22 6.86
CA ILE A 149 -8.19 0.29 8.11
C ILE A 149 -9.70 0.49 7.97
N LEU A 150 -10.17 1.00 6.83
CA LEU A 150 -11.59 1.18 6.56
C LEU A 150 -12.31 -0.17 6.41
N ASP A 151 -11.73 -1.10 5.65
CA ASP A 151 -12.25 -2.46 5.47
C ASP A 151 -12.40 -3.20 6.80
N ASP A 152 -11.49 -2.96 7.77
CA ASP A 152 -11.54 -3.59 9.08
C ASP A 152 -12.75 -3.15 9.94
N LEU A 153 -13.37 -1.99 9.67
CA LEU A 153 -14.39 -1.40 10.54
C LEU A 153 -15.66 -2.28 10.65
N PRO A 154 -16.45 -2.13 11.74
CA PRO A 154 -17.70 -2.87 11.93
C PRO A 154 -18.71 -2.73 10.79
N ALA A 155 -18.69 -1.59 10.08
CA ALA A 155 -19.57 -1.32 8.94
C ALA A 155 -19.07 -1.93 7.60
N GLN A 156 -17.93 -2.60 7.61
CA GLN A 156 -17.32 -3.29 6.46
C GLN A 156 -17.13 -4.78 6.84
N ASP A 157 -15.90 -5.26 6.98
CA ASP A 157 -15.61 -6.66 7.30
C ASP A 157 -15.76 -6.99 8.79
N ASN A 158 -15.87 -5.98 9.66
CA ASN A 158 -15.92 -6.13 11.12
C ASN A 158 -14.79 -7.04 11.64
N SER A 159 -13.58 -6.82 11.14
CA SER A 159 -12.44 -7.69 11.41
C SER A 159 -11.82 -7.36 12.76
N ASP A 160 -11.81 -8.33 13.69
CA ASP A 160 -11.14 -8.14 14.99
C ASP A 160 -9.61 -8.18 14.90
N LEU A 161 -9.08 -8.97 13.95
CA LEU A 161 -7.65 -9.23 13.79
C LEU A 161 -7.21 -9.03 12.34
N ARG A 162 -6.01 -8.47 12.16
CA ARG A 162 -5.29 -8.42 10.89
C ARG A 162 -3.85 -8.86 11.09
N ARG A 163 -3.43 -9.89 10.33
CA ARG A 163 -2.06 -10.47 10.40
C ARG A 163 -1.67 -10.89 11.83
N GLY A 164 -2.63 -11.45 12.57
CA GLY A 164 -2.42 -11.91 13.95
C GLY A 164 -2.34 -10.79 15.00
N ARG A 165 -2.62 -9.54 14.64
CA ARG A 165 -2.69 -8.39 15.56
C ARG A 165 -4.12 -7.84 15.60
N PRO A 166 -4.56 -7.25 16.73
CA PRO A 166 -5.82 -6.51 16.77
C PRO A 166 -5.90 -5.45 15.67
N THR A 167 -7.05 -5.30 15.05
CA THR A 167 -7.27 -4.21 14.09
C THR A 167 -7.28 -2.86 14.81
N LEU A 168 -7.14 -1.79 14.03
CA LEU A 168 -6.96 -0.46 14.60
C LEU A 168 -8.16 -0.03 15.46
N HIS A 169 -9.38 -0.40 15.08
CA HIS A 169 -10.60 -0.06 15.81
C HIS A 169 -10.83 -0.92 17.07
N LYS A 170 -10.08 -2.01 17.24
CA LYS A 170 -10.09 -2.88 18.43
C LYS A 170 -8.93 -2.62 19.40
N THR A 171 -8.01 -1.74 19.02
CA THR A 171 -6.79 -1.48 19.80
C THR A 171 -6.95 -0.22 20.65
N VAL A 172 -6.66 -0.32 21.94
CA VAL A 172 -6.42 0.85 22.79
C VAL A 172 -4.92 1.13 22.78
N ILE A 173 -4.55 2.37 22.45
CA ILE A 173 -3.14 2.83 22.44
C ILE A 173 -2.91 3.63 23.74
N ASP A 174 -1.69 3.64 24.27
CA ASP A 174 -1.40 4.35 25.53
C ASP A 174 -1.70 5.85 25.43
N ASN A 175 -2.43 6.39 26.42
CA ASN A 175 -2.87 7.79 26.49
C ASN A 175 -3.79 8.24 25.34
N ASP A 176 -4.36 7.27 24.62
CA ASP A 176 -5.31 7.49 23.54
C ASP A 176 -6.75 7.71 24.08
N ILE A 177 -7.73 7.61 23.18
CA ILE A 177 -9.16 7.70 23.48
C ILE A 177 -9.72 6.41 24.13
N PRO A 178 -10.86 6.51 24.85
CA PRO A 178 -11.58 5.35 25.37
C PRO A 178 -12.00 4.36 24.28
N GLU A 179 -12.14 3.08 24.66
CA GLU A 179 -12.44 1.96 23.75
C GLU A 179 -13.66 2.20 22.85
N ASN A 180 -14.72 2.83 23.39
CA ASN A 180 -15.94 3.10 22.66
C ASN A 180 -15.80 4.15 21.54
N LEU A 181 -14.63 4.79 21.41
CA LEU A 181 -14.33 5.76 20.36
C LEU A 181 -13.22 5.28 19.40
N CYS A 182 -12.65 4.09 19.59
CA CYS A 182 -11.56 3.58 18.75
C CYS A 182 -11.93 3.48 17.27
N GLU A 183 -13.20 3.24 16.93
CA GLU A 183 -13.69 3.29 15.55
C GLU A 183 -13.51 4.68 14.92
N GLY A 184 -13.86 5.74 15.65
CA GLY A 184 -13.69 7.12 15.20
C GLY A 184 -12.21 7.47 14.96
N ARG A 185 -11.30 7.01 15.83
CA ARG A 185 -9.86 7.17 15.58
C ARG A 185 -9.38 6.40 14.36
N ALA A 186 -9.88 5.18 14.15
CA ALA A 186 -9.52 4.40 12.98
C ALA A 186 -9.93 5.11 11.68
N GLN A 187 -11.15 5.67 11.63
CA GLN A 187 -11.62 6.49 10.51
C GLN A 187 -10.73 7.71 10.27
N LEU A 188 -10.40 8.47 11.33
CA LEU A 188 -9.52 9.63 11.23
C LEU A 188 -8.11 9.26 10.76
N ALA A 189 -7.54 8.16 11.27
CA ALA A 189 -6.23 7.67 10.87
C ALA A 189 -6.20 7.25 9.39
N ALA A 190 -7.28 6.65 8.87
CA ALA A 190 -7.39 6.31 7.46
C ALA A 190 -7.44 7.56 6.57
N VAL A 191 -8.24 8.57 6.96
CA VAL A 191 -8.33 9.84 6.23
C VAL A 191 -6.98 10.57 6.23
N ASP A 192 -6.31 10.64 7.38
CA ASP A 192 -5.03 11.32 7.49
C ASP A 192 -3.91 10.56 6.74
N LEU A 193 -3.93 9.23 6.69
CA LEU A 193 -3.02 8.44 5.85
C LEU A 193 -3.14 8.80 4.36
N ILE A 194 -4.35 9.06 3.87
CA ILE A 194 -4.57 9.53 2.49
C ILE A 194 -3.93 10.91 2.30
N ALA A 195 -4.12 11.83 3.25
CA ALA A 195 -3.51 13.16 3.19
C ALA A 195 -1.97 13.10 3.25
N VAL A 196 -1.40 12.27 4.13
CA VAL A 196 0.03 11.99 4.24
C VAL A 196 0.57 11.45 2.92
N SER A 197 -0.12 10.49 2.31
CA SER A 197 0.26 9.96 1.00
C SER A 197 0.34 11.06 -0.06
N MET A 198 -0.69 11.89 -0.19
CA MET A 198 -0.73 12.96 -1.18
C MET A 198 0.36 14.00 -0.94
N SER A 199 0.59 14.39 0.31
CA SER A 199 1.66 15.32 0.65
C SER A 199 3.03 14.75 0.35
N LEU A 200 3.29 13.49 0.72
CA LEU A 200 4.55 12.80 0.48
C LEU A 200 4.84 12.71 -1.03
N ILE A 201 3.85 12.30 -1.83
CA ILE A 201 3.99 12.19 -3.28
C ILE A 201 4.22 13.57 -3.90
N ASN A 202 3.41 14.57 -3.53
CA ASN A 202 3.46 15.88 -4.17
C ASN A 202 4.73 16.66 -3.79
N HIS A 203 5.01 16.78 -2.50
CA HIS A 203 6.13 17.58 -2.00
C HIS A 203 7.48 16.88 -2.23
N ASP A 204 7.62 15.61 -1.84
CA ASP A 204 8.94 14.97 -1.82
C ASP A 204 9.39 14.50 -3.20
N LEU A 205 8.48 14.18 -4.14
CA LEU A 205 8.90 13.93 -5.53
C LEU A 205 9.39 15.21 -6.21
N VAL A 206 8.73 16.35 -6.00
CA VAL A 206 9.22 17.63 -6.53
C VAL A 206 10.59 17.96 -5.93
N LYS A 207 10.75 17.76 -4.61
CA LYS A 207 12.04 17.92 -3.93
C LYS A 207 13.13 16.99 -4.48
N ASN A 208 12.77 15.79 -4.91
CA ASN A 208 13.67 14.83 -5.56
C ASN A 208 13.95 15.14 -7.03
N GLY A 209 13.50 16.30 -7.55
CA GLY A 209 13.82 16.81 -8.88
C GLY A 209 12.85 16.39 -9.98
N PHE A 210 11.71 15.79 -9.64
CA PHE A 210 10.65 15.54 -10.62
C PHE A 210 9.87 16.84 -10.92
N SER A 211 9.46 17.03 -12.18
CA SER A 211 8.71 18.23 -12.55
C SER A 211 7.31 18.21 -11.94
N PRO A 212 6.77 19.36 -11.48
CA PRO A 212 5.42 19.43 -10.93
C PRO A 212 4.35 18.87 -11.86
N GLU A 213 4.50 19.02 -13.18
CA GLU A 213 3.55 18.50 -14.18
C GLU A 213 3.50 16.96 -14.15
N ARG A 214 4.66 16.30 -14.05
CA ARG A 214 4.73 14.83 -13.95
C ARG A 214 4.19 14.34 -12.61
N VAL A 215 4.48 15.06 -11.53
CA VAL A 215 3.95 14.72 -10.20
C VAL A 215 2.43 14.85 -10.18
N ASN A 216 1.86 15.89 -10.79
CA ASN A 216 0.42 16.05 -10.95
C ASN A 216 -0.22 14.93 -11.77
N GLN A 217 0.45 14.45 -12.83
CA GLN A 217 -0.02 13.29 -13.59
C GLN A 217 -0.07 12.03 -12.70
N VAL A 218 0.98 11.77 -11.93
CA VAL A 218 1.01 10.63 -10.99
C VAL A 218 -0.10 10.73 -9.94
N VAL A 219 -0.32 11.90 -9.35
CA VAL A 219 -1.41 12.12 -8.37
C VAL A 219 -2.78 11.91 -9.03
N SER A 220 -2.95 12.32 -10.29
CA SER A 220 -4.20 12.10 -11.04
C SER A 220 -4.47 10.61 -11.25
N GLU A 221 -3.47 9.85 -11.69
CA GLU A 221 -3.59 8.39 -11.90
C GLU A 221 -3.88 7.64 -10.59
N ILE A 222 -3.23 8.05 -9.50
CA ILE A 222 -3.49 7.48 -8.17
C ILE A 222 -4.91 7.80 -7.71
N SER A 223 -5.39 9.01 -7.97
CA SER A 223 -6.76 9.42 -7.61
C SER A 223 -7.80 8.59 -8.35
N LEU A 224 -7.60 8.35 -9.65
CA LEU A 224 -8.46 7.46 -10.44
C LEU A 224 -8.40 6.02 -9.90
N SER A 225 -7.20 5.52 -9.59
CA SER A 225 -7.03 4.18 -9.00
C SER A 225 -7.75 4.03 -7.65
N MET A 226 -7.74 5.06 -6.81
CA MET A 226 -8.47 5.07 -5.54
C MET A 226 -9.99 5.15 -5.76
N HIS A 227 -10.44 5.88 -6.78
CA HIS A 227 -11.85 5.90 -7.16
C HIS A 227 -12.34 4.51 -7.58
N ASP A 228 -11.57 3.82 -8.43
CA ASP A 228 -11.88 2.45 -8.87
C ASP A 228 -11.87 1.46 -7.69
N LEU A 229 -10.94 1.62 -6.75
CA LEU A 229 -10.92 0.84 -5.51
C LEU A 229 -12.21 1.03 -4.71
N CYS A 230 -12.67 2.27 -4.52
CA CYS A 230 -13.91 2.55 -3.80
C CYS A 230 -15.15 1.98 -4.52
N ILE A 231 -15.18 2.02 -5.86
CA ILE A 231 -16.24 1.37 -6.65
C ILE A 231 -16.22 -0.14 -6.39
N GLY A 232 -15.04 -0.77 -6.40
CA GLY A 232 -14.87 -2.19 -6.07
C GLY A 232 -15.45 -2.52 -4.68
N GLN A 233 -15.07 -1.76 -3.66
CA GLN A 233 -15.59 -1.97 -2.30
C GLN A 233 -17.11 -1.78 -2.22
N MET A 234 -17.69 -0.81 -2.93
CA MET A 234 -19.14 -0.64 -2.99
C MET A 234 -19.83 -1.84 -3.67
N MET A 235 -19.22 -2.41 -4.72
CA MET A 235 -19.74 -3.61 -5.37
C MET A 235 -19.73 -4.81 -4.40
N ASP A 236 -18.65 -4.98 -3.63
CA ASP A 236 -18.52 -6.04 -2.64
C ASP A 236 -19.59 -5.92 -1.53
N LEU A 237 -19.83 -4.70 -1.01
CA LEU A 237 -20.89 -4.46 -0.02
C LEU A 237 -22.29 -4.78 -0.56
N ARG A 238 -22.58 -4.39 -1.81
CA ARG A 238 -23.86 -4.71 -2.44
C ARG A 238 -24.04 -6.21 -2.65
N ALA A 239 -22.97 -6.90 -3.05
CA ALA A 239 -23.00 -8.34 -3.23
C ALA A 239 -23.22 -9.07 -1.89
N ALA A 240 -22.58 -8.61 -0.81
CA ALA A 240 -22.80 -9.14 0.53
C ALA A 240 -24.26 -9.00 0.98
N HIS A 241 -24.91 -7.86 0.71
CA HIS A 241 -26.32 -7.65 1.01
C HIS A 241 -27.25 -8.59 0.22
N MET A 242 -27.03 -8.75 -1.09
CA MET A 242 -27.84 -9.64 -1.93
C MET A 242 -27.70 -11.11 -1.55
N GLY A 243 -26.57 -11.53 -0.97
CA GLY A 243 -26.39 -12.89 -0.46
C GLY A 243 -27.13 -13.17 0.86
N MET A 244 -27.74 -12.15 1.48
CA MET A 244 -28.54 -12.28 2.70
C MET A 244 -30.05 -12.37 2.42
N GLU A 245 -30.49 -12.09 1.19
CA GLU A 245 -31.87 -12.26 0.70
C GLU A 245 -32.08 -13.64 0.06
#